data_AF-A0A4V2APU6-F1
#
_entry.id   AF-A0A4V2APU6-F1
#
_cell.length_a   1.000
_cell.length_b   1.000
_cell.length_c   1.000
_cell.angle_alpha   90.00
_cell.angle_beta   90.00
_cell.angle_gamma   90.00
#
_symmetry.space_group_name_H-M   'P 1'
#
loop_
_entity.id
_entity.type
_entity.pdbx_description
1 polymer ?
#
loop_
_entity_poly.entity_id
_entity_poly.type
_entity_poly.pdbx_seq_one_letter_code
_entity_poly.pdbx_strand_id
1 'polypeptide(L)'
;MKTIYQSSIILLLLFGSLYTSAQVPVLNSYPSSSNVIFLDFDGHIVEGTSWNYDSAIPCNDANLTQDQMINIFNRVAEDYRPFTVNITTDSTKYYAAPADKRMRVILTTSSSWYGSAGGVAYINSFTWGDGTPCFVFTALLGLNTKNIGEAASHEIGHTLGLRHQAAYDAVCNKVSEYNAGKGTGEIGWAPIMGVGYYQNMTLWNYGANPYGCTAFQDDLSIITRSSNGVSFRADDFDDKLPTASAITIANNKFTVGGIIEQPNDVDVVKFTLTSPSRIKTDALPYSVGVSNAGSNIDLQVELVDKAHNVLGVYNPTTTLSASIDTTLPAGTYYLRVQGKGNDYAPNYASLGSYTLAASVAPVNTTLAVHKLQLRATTDNKQHKLDWEIVADESIVTQTLEVSTNGTSFQPIATFDAATRAYVNLPSATQTYYRLAVKFDNGRLHYSNTVPMRNAESNTAPYLMGNVVSGNLRISSPSVYRYAVMDISGRVIHKGTLLQGVNTLPLNFSTTGIYLIQYNNGSNVFTEKFNKQ
;
A
#
# COMPACT_ATOMS: atom_id res chain seq x y z
N MET A 1 41.36 11.05 -72.17
CA MET A 1 40.85 10.02 -71.24
C MET A 1 40.99 10.45 -69.78
N LYS A 2 40.34 11.53 -69.34
CA LYS A 2 40.47 12.05 -67.94
C LYS A 2 39.15 12.56 -67.33
N THR A 3 38.00 12.16 -67.86
CA THR A 3 36.68 12.64 -67.39
C THR A 3 35.63 11.53 -67.28
N ILE A 4 36.05 10.27 -67.06
CA ILE A 4 35.12 9.13 -66.87
C ILE A 4 35.19 8.51 -65.45
N TYR A 5 36.20 8.84 -64.65
CA TYR A 5 36.42 8.20 -63.35
C TYR A 5 35.71 8.85 -62.15
N GLN A 6 35.18 10.07 -62.28
CA GLN A 6 34.48 10.73 -61.16
C GLN A 6 33.00 10.37 -61.04
N SER A 7 32.35 9.96 -62.12
CA SER A 7 30.93 9.57 -62.08
C SER A 7 30.70 8.13 -61.61
N SER A 8 31.76 7.30 -61.57
CA SER A 8 31.66 5.89 -61.17
C SER A 8 31.79 5.67 -59.65
N ILE A 9 32.31 6.65 -58.90
CA ILE A 9 32.50 6.55 -57.44
C ILE A 9 31.27 7.06 -56.67
N ILE A 10 30.48 7.97 -57.27
CA ILE A 10 29.23 8.46 -56.64
C ILE A 10 28.07 7.49 -56.89
N LEU A 11 28.12 6.66 -57.95
CA LEU A 11 27.08 5.67 -58.25
C LEU A 11 27.21 4.37 -57.44
N LEU A 12 28.40 4.07 -56.88
CA LEU A 12 28.61 2.88 -56.03
C LEU A 12 28.14 3.07 -54.58
N LEU A 13 27.83 4.30 -54.16
CA LEU A 13 27.32 4.61 -52.80
C LEU A 13 25.79 4.59 -52.69
N LEU A 14 25.07 4.29 -53.79
CA LEU A 14 23.60 4.39 -53.85
C LEU A 14 22.85 3.05 -53.90
N PHE A 15 23.55 1.91 -53.78
CA PHE A 15 22.91 0.58 -53.76
C PHE A 15 23.41 -0.38 -52.67
N GLY A 16 24.17 0.12 -51.70
CA GLY A 16 24.44 -0.61 -50.47
C GLY A 16 23.32 -0.34 -49.47
N SER A 17 22.27 -1.15 -49.46
CA SER A 17 21.42 -1.27 -48.27
C SER A 17 22.34 -1.74 -47.14
N LEU A 18 22.85 -0.81 -46.33
CA LEU A 18 23.55 -1.14 -45.09
C LEU A 18 22.50 -1.77 -44.18
N TYR A 19 22.45 -3.11 -44.17
CA TYR A 19 21.79 -3.84 -43.10
C TYR A 19 22.62 -3.61 -41.84
N THR A 20 22.26 -2.59 -41.07
CA THR A 20 22.83 -2.36 -39.75
C THR A 20 22.11 -3.29 -38.78
N SER A 21 22.70 -4.45 -38.48
CA SER A 21 22.23 -5.27 -37.35
C SER A 21 22.41 -4.47 -36.05
N ALA A 22 21.44 -4.59 -35.15
CA ALA A 22 21.51 -3.92 -33.85
C ALA A 22 22.71 -4.46 -33.07
N GLN A 23 23.53 -3.58 -32.48
CA GLN A 23 24.67 -4.01 -31.66
C GLN A 23 24.17 -4.83 -30.46
N VAL A 24 24.70 -6.03 -30.25
CA VAL A 24 24.35 -6.84 -29.07
C VAL A 24 24.80 -6.14 -27.78
N PRO A 25 23.89 -5.88 -26.83
CA PRO A 25 24.25 -5.31 -25.53
C PRO A 25 25.15 -6.27 -24.76
N VAL A 26 26.18 -5.76 -24.08
CA VAL A 26 27.11 -6.58 -23.27
C VAL A 26 26.53 -6.77 -21.87
N LEU A 27 26.09 -7.98 -21.54
CA LEU A 27 25.35 -8.31 -20.31
C LEU A 27 25.97 -9.53 -19.61
N ASN A 28 25.86 -9.57 -18.27
CA ASN A 28 26.36 -10.67 -17.44
C ASN A 28 25.46 -10.84 -16.21
N SER A 29 24.99 -12.07 -15.93
CA SER A 29 24.13 -12.35 -14.78
C SER A 29 24.91 -12.70 -13.51
N TYR A 30 26.14 -13.22 -13.66
CA TYR A 30 27.04 -13.57 -12.56
C TYR A 30 28.51 -13.59 -13.01
N PRO A 31 29.13 -12.41 -13.25
CA PRO A 31 30.43 -12.29 -13.94
C PRO A 31 31.61 -13.03 -13.29
N SER A 32 31.50 -13.44 -12.03
CA SER A 32 32.51 -14.17 -11.27
C SER A 32 32.45 -15.68 -11.44
N SER A 33 31.40 -16.25 -12.04
CA SER A 33 31.31 -17.69 -12.25
C SER A 33 32.28 -18.17 -13.34
N SER A 34 32.89 -19.34 -13.10
CA SER A 34 33.65 -20.07 -14.11
C SER A 34 32.77 -20.86 -15.08
N ASN A 35 31.51 -21.11 -14.75
CA ASN A 35 30.54 -21.76 -15.63
C ASN A 35 29.83 -20.67 -16.44
N VAL A 36 30.00 -20.66 -17.75
CA VAL A 36 29.55 -19.56 -18.61
C VAL A 36 28.64 -20.07 -19.72
N ILE A 37 27.48 -19.45 -19.86
CA ILE A 37 26.59 -19.68 -20.99
C ILE A 37 26.51 -18.40 -21.79
N PHE A 38 26.91 -18.49 -23.05
CA PHE A 38 26.92 -17.37 -23.98
C PHE A 38 25.70 -17.42 -24.89
N LEU A 39 24.84 -16.41 -24.79
CA LEU A 39 23.74 -16.18 -25.71
C LEU A 39 24.28 -15.40 -26.92
N ASP A 40 24.49 -16.12 -28.02
CA ASP A 40 25.04 -15.60 -29.26
C ASP A 40 23.92 -15.16 -30.20
N PHE A 41 23.74 -13.84 -30.34
CA PHE A 41 22.71 -13.22 -31.18
C PHE A 41 23.24 -12.73 -32.53
N ASP A 42 24.57 -12.67 -32.70
CA ASP A 42 25.22 -12.03 -33.86
C ASP A 42 25.42 -12.98 -35.06
N GLY A 43 25.15 -14.27 -34.85
CA GLY A 43 25.40 -15.32 -35.84
C GLY A 43 26.76 -15.97 -35.66
N HIS A 44 26.91 -17.16 -36.24
CA HIS A 44 28.10 -17.99 -36.05
C HIS A 44 28.27 -18.97 -37.20
N ILE A 45 29.49 -19.42 -37.46
CA ILE A 45 29.75 -20.55 -38.37
C ILE A 45 30.13 -21.73 -37.50
N VAL A 46 29.26 -22.73 -37.44
CA VAL A 46 29.53 -23.97 -36.70
C VAL A 46 30.28 -24.91 -37.61
N GLU A 47 31.46 -25.38 -37.19
CA GLU A 47 32.31 -26.31 -37.92
C GLU A 47 33.07 -27.23 -36.97
N GLY A 48 33.28 -28.49 -37.40
CA GLY A 48 34.04 -29.47 -36.62
C GLY A 48 33.36 -29.91 -35.32
N THR A 49 32.03 -29.85 -35.26
CA THR A 49 31.25 -30.23 -34.06
C THR A 49 30.43 -31.49 -34.30
N SER A 50 29.81 -32.01 -33.23
CA SER A 50 28.87 -33.14 -33.34
C SER A 50 27.64 -32.85 -34.21
N TRP A 51 27.37 -31.59 -34.58
CA TRP A 51 26.31 -31.23 -35.52
C TRP A 51 26.69 -31.43 -36.98
N ASN A 52 27.99 -31.40 -37.29
CA ASN A 52 28.40 -31.29 -38.67
C ASN A 52 29.79 -31.88 -38.94
N TYR A 53 29.75 -33.08 -39.50
CA TYR A 53 30.94 -33.83 -39.89
C TYR A 53 31.46 -33.41 -41.29
N ASP A 54 30.58 -33.07 -42.22
CA ASP A 54 30.95 -32.90 -43.64
C ASP A 54 30.81 -31.46 -44.19
N SER A 55 30.09 -30.55 -43.52
CA SER A 55 29.87 -29.18 -44.03
C SER A 55 29.59 -28.17 -42.91
N ALA A 56 30.17 -26.98 -43.01
CA ALA A 56 29.91 -25.90 -42.06
C ALA A 56 28.42 -25.50 -42.05
N ILE A 57 27.90 -25.15 -40.88
CA ILE A 57 26.54 -24.62 -40.73
C ILE A 57 26.65 -23.11 -40.52
N PRO A 58 26.32 -22.28 -41.53
CA PRO A 58 26.26 -20.83 -41.36
C PRO A 58 24.96 -20.43 -40.65
N CYS A 59 25.09 -19.81 -39.48
CA CYS A 59 23.99 -19.25 -38.71
C CYS A 59 23.97 -17.74 -38.90
N ASN A 60 22.85 -17.22 -39.40
CA ASN A 60 22.59 -15.78 -39.45
C ASN A 60 22.35 -15.23 -38.04
N ASP A 61 22.33 -13.90 -37.91
CA ASP A 61 21.93 -13.24 -36.68
C ASP A 61 20.49 -13.60 -36.26
N ALA A 62 20.18 -13.30 -35.01
CA ALA A 62 18.91 -13.62 -34.38
C ALA A 62 17.72 -12.82 -34.94
N ASN A 63 17.97 -11.72 -35.69
CA ASN A 63 16.99 -10.75 -36.17
C ASN A 63 16.12 -10.17 -35.04
N LEU A 64 16.77 -9.63 -34.00
CA LEU A 64 16.13 -9.05 -32.81
C LEU A 64 16.63 -7.62 -32.56
N THR A 65 15.83 -6.82 -31.86
CA THR A 65 16.27 -5.51 -31.35
C THR A 65 17.03 -5.66 -30.03
N GLN A 66 17.77 -4.62 -29.62
CA GLN A 66 18.46 -4.61 -28.31
C GLN A 66 17.50 -4.87 -27.14
N ASP A 67 16.32 -4.25 -27.14
CA ASP A 67 15.33 -4.45 -26.07
C ASP A 67 14.83 -5.90 -26.02
N GLN A 68 14.65 -6.54 -27.19
CA GLN A 68 14.29 -7.94 -27.26
C GLN A 68 15.41 -8.84 -26.72
N MET A 69 16.67 -8.57 -27.10
CA MET A 69 17.83 -9.31 -26.59
C MET A 69 17.97 -9.17 -25.07
N ILE A 70 17.81 -7.95 -24.51
CA ILE A 70 17.83 -7.71 -23.06
C ILE A 70 16.70 -8.46 -22.38
N ASN A 71 15.49 -8.48 -22.95
CA ASN A 71 14.36 -9.21 -22.39
C ASN A 71 14.64 -10.73 -22.33
N ILE A 72 15.13 -11.31 -23.43
CA ILE A 72 15.51 -12.73 -23.50
C ILE A 72 16.62 -13.03 -22.49
N PHE A 73 17.67 -12.22 -22.47
CA PHE A 73 18.76 -12.34 -21.51
C PHE A 73 18.24 -12.35 -20.07
N ASN A 74 17.37 -11.43 -19.71
CA ASN A 74 16.84 -11.31 -18.35
C ASN A 74 15.99 -12.51 -17.93
N ARG A 75 15.22 -13.11 -18.86
CA ARG A 75 14.45 -14.34 -18.60
C ARG A 75 15.38 -15.51 -18.33
N VAL A 76 16.32 -15.78 -19.24
CA VAL A 76 17.29 -16.87 -19.09
C VAL A 76 18.16 -16.66 -17.85
N ALA A 77 18.59 -15.42 -17.58
CA ALA A 77 19.36 -15.08 -16.38
C ALA A 77 18.58 -15.35 -15.10
N GLU A 78 17.26 -15.22 -15.12
CA GLU A 78 16.41 -15.51 -13.97
C GLU A 78 16.17 -17.02 -13.78
N ASP A 79 15.98 -17.79 -14.87
CA ASP A 79 15.89 -19.26 -14.82
C ASP A 79 17.13 -19.89 -14.18
N TYR A 80 18.30 -19.30 -14.45
CA TYR A 80 19.58 -19.77 -13.92
C TYR A 80 20.06 -18.98 -12.69
N ARG A 81 19.25 -18.08 -12.14
CA ARG A 81 19.61 -17.25 -10.97
C ARG A 81 20.05 -18.08 -9.77
N PRO A 82 19.42 -19.22 -9.42
CA PRO A 82 19.83 -20.00 -8.26
C PRO A 82 21.21 -20.64 -8.39
N PHE A 83 21.79 -20.70 -9.59
CA PHE A 83 22.99 -21.49 -9.86
C PHE A 83 24.24 -20.65 -10.04
N THR A 84 25.40 -21.27 -9.84
CA THR A 84 26.73 -20.70 -10.09
C THR A 84 27.03 -20.68 -11.60
N VAL A 85 26.18 -20.00 -12.37
CA VAL A 85 26.27 -19.87 -13.83
C VAL A 85 26.20 -18.40 -14.21
N ASN A 86 27.10 -17.98 -15.09
CA ASN A 86 27.03 -16.68 -15.75
C ASN A 86 26.30 -16.82 -17.09
N ILE A 87 25.06 -16.35 -17.17
CA ILE A 87 24.41 -16.07 -18.45
C ILE A 87 25.03 -14.77 -18.97
N THR A 88 25.51 -14.78 -20.20
CA THR A 88 26.18 -13.61 -20.78
C THR A 88 25.93 -13.47 -22.28
N THR A 89 25.99 -12.23 -22.76
CA THR A 89 26.10 -11.87 -24.18
C THR A 89 27.50 -11.36 -24.52
N ASP A 90 28.45 -11.48 -23.58
CA ASP A 90 29.83 -11.05 -23.74
C ASP A 90 30.71 -12.24 -24.16
N SER A 91 31.12 -12.25 -25.43
CA SER A 91 32.00 -13.30 -25.95
C SER A 91 33.37 -13.34 -25.25
N THR A 92 33.83 -12.23 -24.65
CA THR A 92 35.10 -12.22 -23.91
C THR A 92 35.03 -13.09 -22.65
N LYS A 93 33.85 -13.14 -22.01
CA LYS A 93 33.59 -14.00 -20.84
C LYS A 93 33.51 -15.46 -21.23
N TYR A 94 32.89 -15.76 -22.37
CA TYR A 94 32.88 -17.10 -22.95
C TYR A 94 34.29 -17.61 -23.23
N TYR A 95 35.11 -16.81 -23.93
CA TYR A 95 36.46 -17.26 -24.29
C TYR A 95 37.41 -17.33 -23.10
N ALA A 96 37.19 -16.56 -22.04
CA ALA A 96 37.94 -16.63 -20.79
C ALA A 96 37.60 -17.84 -19.91
N ALA A 97 36.39 -18.40 -20.04
CA ALA A 97 36.00 -19.60 -19.31
C ALA A 97 36.69 -20.87 -19.85
N PRO A 98 36.97 -21.87 -18.98
CA PRO A 98 37.46 -23.17 -19.42
C PRO A 98 36.54 -23.81 -20.47
N ALA A 99 37.12 -24.53 -21.44
CA ALA A 99 36.38 -25.09 -22.56
C ALA A 99 35.26 -26.06 -22.11
N ASP A 100 35.52 -26.85 -21.07
CA ASP A 100 34.62 -27.81 -20.44
C ASP A 100 33.65 -27.18 -19.41
N LYS A 101 33.64 -25.85 -19.29
CA LYS A 101 32.75 -25.08 -18.41
C LYS A 101 32.05 -23.95 -19.15
N ARG A 102 31.91 -24.07 -20.47
CA ARG A 102 31.23 -23.06 -21.27
C ARG A 102 30.35 -23.67 -22.33
N MET A 103 29.20 -23.05 -22.57
CA MET A 103 28.26 -23.42 -23.62
C MET A 103 27.88 -22.19 -24.44
N ARG A 104 27.84 -22.35 -25.76
CA ARG A 104 27.30 -21.35 -26.68
C ARG A 104 25.88 -21.75 -27.07
N VAL A 105 24.95 -20.84 -26.85
CA VAL A 105 23.58 -20.91 -27.36
C VAL A 105 23.51 -20.00 -28.57
N ILE A 106 23.36 -20.57 -29.77
CA ILE A 106 23.24 -19.78 -31.00
C ILE A 106 21.77 -19.46 -31.22
N LEU A 107 21.40 -18.19 -31.07
CA LEU A 107 20.07 -17.68 -31.39
C LEU A 107 20.10 -17.19 -32.84
N THR A 108 19.40 -17.90 -33.73
CA THR A 108 19.54 -17.68 -35.17
C THR A 108 18.22 -17.81 -35.91
N THR A 109 18.10 -17.06 -37.01
CA THR A 109 17.03 -17.24 -37.99
C THR A 109 17.24 -18.47 -38.90
N SER A 110 18.43 -19.09 -38.87
CA SER A 110 18.79 -20.24 -39.72
C SER A 110 18.38 -21.58 -39.11
N SER A 111 17.36 -22.23 -39.66
CA SER A 111 16.86 -23.55 -39.20
C SER A 111 16.81 -24.64 -40.27
N SER A 112 17.04 -24.30 -41.54
CA SER A 112 16.83 -25.21 -42.69
C SER A 112 17.69 -26.49 -42.65
N TRP A 113 18.84 -26.43 -41.98
CA TRP A 113 19.74 -27.57 -41.81
C TRP A 113 19.23 -28.60 -40.79
N TYR A 114 18.34 -28.20 -39.87
CA TYR A 114 17.82 -29.06 -38.81
C TYR A 114 16.38 -29.52 -39.09
N GLY A 115 15.47 -28.58 -39.33
CA GLY A 115 14.04 -28.86 -39.48
C GLY A 115 13.15 -27.92 -38.65
N SER A 116 11.99 -28.42 -38.22
CA SER A 116 10.99 -27.64 -37.48
C SER A 116 11.06 -27.94 -35.98
N ALA A 117 11.72 -27.05 -35.23
CA ALA A 117 11.80 -27.09 -33.77
C ALA A 117 11.96 -25.66 -33.22
N GLY A 118 11.69 -25.45 -31.93
CA GLY A 118 12.01 -24.19 -31.25
C GLY A 118 13.51 -24.02 -31.01
N GLY A 119 14.19 -25.12 -30.72
CA GLY A 119 15.62 -25.22 -30.53
C GLY A 119 16.09 -26.67 -30.62
N VAL A 120 17.38 -26.89 -30.47
CA VAL A 120 17.97 -28.22 -30.32
C VAL A 120 19.29 -28.19 -29.56
N ALA A 121 19.50 -29.17 -28.70
CA ALA A 121 20.72 -29.41 -27.96
C ALA A 121 21.05 -30.91 -27.86
N TYR A 122 22.34 -31.22 -27.74
CA TYR A 122 22.77 -32.53 -27.29
C TYR A 122 22.72 -32.63 -25.77
N ILE A 123 22.20 -33.74 -25.26
CA ILE A 123 22.11 -33.95 -23.80
C ILE A 123 23.52 -34.18 -23.24
N ASN A 124 23.85 -33.49 -22.14
CA ASN A 124 25.16 -33.50 -21.45
C ASN A 124 26.31 -32.80 -22.21
N SER A 125 26.05 -32.01 -23.25
CA SER A 125 27.11 -31.37 -24.03
C SER A 125 27.84 -30.22 -23.32
N PHE A 126 27.34 -29.73 -22.18
CA PHE A 126 27.93 -28.61 -21.44
C PHE A 126 29.42 -28.81 -21.12
N THR A 127 29.85 -30.05 -20.89
CA THR A 127 31.20 -30.39 -20.45
C THR A 127 32.10 -31.00 -21.53
N TRP A 128 31.67 -31.06 -22.78
CA TRP A 128 32.45 -31.71 -23.84
C TRP A 128 33.73 -30.94 -24.21
N GLY A 129 33.70 -29.61 -24.09
CA GLY A 129 34.86 -28.77 -24.38
C GLY A 129 35.31 -28.73 -25.85
N ASP A 130 34.53 -29.33 -26.75
CA ASP A 130 34.79 -29.38 -28.19
C ASP A 130 34.17 -28.21 -28.97
N GLY A 131 33.43 -27.34 -28.29
CA GLY A 131 32.76 -26.18 -28.89
C GLY A 131 31.41 -26.49 -29.54
N THR A 132 30.85 -27.70 -29.39
CA THR A 132 29.51 -28.05 -29.86
C THR A 132 28.46 -27.15 -29.19
N PRO A 133 27.74 -26.29 -29.94
CA PRO A 133 26.72 -25.39 -29.38
C PRO A 133 25.36 -26.09 -29.22
N CYS A 134 24.42 -25.40 -28.59
CA CYS A 134 22.98 -25.62 -28.82
C CYS A 134 22.38 -24.45 -29.62
N PHE A 135 21.19 -24.65 -30.18
CA PHE A 135 20.56 -23.70 -31.09
C PHE A 135 19.16 -23.33 -30.64
N VAL A 136 18.78 -22.08 -30.87
CA VAL A 136 17.41 -21.57 -30.75
C VAL A 136 17.02 -20.90 -32.07
N PHE A 137 15.93 -21.38 -32.68
CA PHE A 137 15.51 -20.95 -34.01
C PHE A 137 14.51 -19.79 -33.93
N THR A 138 15.02 -18.57 -33.81
CA THR A 138 14.22 -17.36 -33.49
C THR A 138 13.11 -17.09 -34.50
N ALA A 139 13.35 -17.34 -35.79
CA ALA A 139 12.36 -17.19 -36.84
C ALA A 139 11.18 -18.17 -36.70
N LEU A 140 11.45 -19.43 -36.31
CA LEU A 140 10.40 -20.44 -36.09
C LEU A 140 9.58 -20.15 -34.82
N LEU A 141 10.16 -19.42 -33.87
CA LEU A 141 9.49 -18.95 -32.67
C LEU A 141 8.75 -17.61 -32.85
N GLY A 142 8.64 -17.13 -34.10
CA GLY A 142 7.90 -15.92 -34.46
C GLY A 142 8.53 -14.63 -33.94
N LEU A 143 9.85 -14.63 -33.67
CA LEU A 143 10.58 -13.52 -33.05
C LEU A 143 9.99 -13.06 -31.70
N ASN A 144 9.24 -13.96 -31.05
CA ASN A 144 8.61 -13.69 -29.76
C ASN A 144 9.63 -13.88 -28.63
N THR A 145 9.92 -12.82 -27.88
CA THR A 145 10.95 -12.81 -26.83
C THR A 145 10.70 -13.83 -25.72
N LYS A 146 9.43 -14.05 -25.35
CA LYS A 146 9.07 -15.07 -24.37
C LYS A 146 9.41 -16.45 -24.93
N ASN A 147 8.89 -16.81 -26.11
CA ASN A 147 9.13 -18.13 -26.69
C ASN A 147 10.62 -18.42 -26.89
N ILE A 148 11.38 -17.41 -27.31
CA ILE A 148 12.83 -17.51 -27.49
C ILE A 148 13.56 -17.69 -26.14
N GLY A 149 13.18 -16.94 -25.11
CA GLY A 149 13.72 -17.11 -23.75
C GLY A 149 13.45 -18.49 -23.18
N GLU A 150 12.21 -18.98 -23.27
CA GLU A 150 11.82 -20.33 -22.84
C GLU A 150 12.63 -21.41 -23.57
N ALA A 151 12.75 -21.30 -24.90
CA ALA A 151 13.52 -22.25 -25.70
C ALA A 151 15.01 -22.21 -25.33
N ALA A 152 15.60 -21.03 -25.14
CA ALA A 152 17.00 -20.93 -24.72
C ALA A 152 17.26 -21.63 -23.39
N SER A 153 16.43 -21.38 -22.37
CA SER A 153 16.56 -22.05 -21.08
C SER A 153 16.38 -23.56 -21.17
N HIS A 154 15.43 -24.02 -21.99
CA HIS A 154 15.16 -25.43 -22.28
C HIS A 154 16.37 -26.13 -22.93
N GLU A 155 16.93 -25.53 -23.98
CA GLU A 155 18.08 -26.11 -24.69
C GLU A 155 19.33 -26.14 -23.82
N ILE A 156 19.56 -25.10 -23.01
CA ILE A 156 20.62 -25.13 -22.00
C ILE A 156 20.37 -26.29 -21.03
N GLY A 157 19.13 -26.51 -20.58
CA GLY A 157 18.76 -27.61 -19.69
C GLY A 157 19.18 -28.97 -20.23
N HIS A 158 18.97 -29.21 -21.53
CA HIS A 158 19.49 -30.41 -22.20
C HIS A 158 21.00 -30.52 -22.11
N THR A 159 21.75 -29.45 -22.38
CA THR A 159 23.23 -29.48 -22.27
C THR A 159 23.71 -29.87 -20.87
N LEU A 160 22.92 -29.58 -19.84
CA LEU A 160 23.18 -29.94 -18.42
C LEU A 160 22.68 -31.35 -18.04
N GLY A 161 22.03 -32.06 -18.96
CA GLY A 161 21.62 -33.45 -18.78
C GLY A 161 20.12 -33.65 -18.59
N LEU A 162 19.31 -32.60 -18.67
CA LEU A 162 17.86 -32.71 -18.54
C LEU A 162 17.23 -33.30 -19.79
N ARG A 163 16.13 -34.00 -19.59
CA ARG A 163 15.19 -34.45 -20.62
C ARG A 163 13.92 -33.61 -20.55
N HIS A 164 13.07 -33.78 -21.55
CA HIS A 164 11.75 -33.14 -21.52
C HIS A 164 10.97 -33.53 -20.26
N GLN A 165 10.04 -32.68 -19.86
CA GLN A 165 8.98 -32.97 -18.90
C GLN A 165 7.69 -33.21 -19.68
N ALA A 166 7.19 -34.44 -19.61
CA ALA A 166 6.05 -34.90 -20.39
C ALA A 166 4.74 -34.83 -19.59
N ALA A 167 3.61 -34.81 -20.29
CA ALA A 167 2.29 -34.85 -19.67
C ALA A 167 1.67 -36.24 -19.82
N TYR A 168 1.08 -36.74 -18.74
CA TYR A 168 0.38 -38.02 -18.69
C TYR A 168 -1.04 -37.81 -18.14
N ASP A 169 -1.98 -38.66 -18.56
CA ASP A 169 -3.32 -38.69 -17.98
C ASP A 169 -3.34 -39.42 -16.63
N ALA A 170 -4.52 -39.47 -15.99
CA ALA A 170 -4.70 -40.07 -14.66
C ALA A 170 -4.43 -41.59 -14.63
N VAL A 171 -4.36 -42.27 -15.78
CA VAL A 171 -4.09 -43.71 -15.90
C VAL A 171 -2.75 -43.98 -16.62
N CYS A 172 -1.85 -42.99 -16.64
CA CYS A 172 -0.48 -43.09 -17.15
C CYS A 172 -0.29 -43.22 -18.67
N ASN A 173 -1.26 -42.84 -19.49
CA ASN A 173 -1.00 -42.68 -20.93
C ASN A 173 -0.31 -41.34 -21.20
N LYS A 174 0.72 -41.33 -22.06
CA LYS A 174 1.38 -40.09 -22.46
C LYS A 174 0.44 -39.26 -23.33
N VAL A 175 0.07 -38.07 -22.84
CA VAL A 175 -0.80 -37.12 -23.53
C VAL A 175 0.02 -36.19 -24.44
N SER A 176 1.20 -35.78 -23.98
CA SER A 176 2.11 -34.92 -24.73
C SER A 176 3.55 -35.20 -24.34
N GLU A 177 4.45 -35.12 -25.31
CA GLU A 177 5.90 -35.13 -25.08
C GLU A 177 6.35 -33.94 -24.24
N TYR A 178 5.68 -32.79 -24.40
CA TYR A 178 5.94 -31.55 -23.69
C TYR A 178 4.75 -31.17 -22.82
N ASN A 179 4.98 -31.04 -21.51
CA ASN A 179 3.98 -30.58 -20.58
C ASN A 179 3.75 -29.07 -20.75
N ALA A 180 2.55 -28.68 -21.17
CA ALA A 180 2.17 -27.28 -21.37
C ALA A 180 1.81 -26.54 -20.07
N GLY A 181 1.91 -27.22 -18.92
CA GLY A 181 1.55 -26.67 -17.64
C GLY A 181 0.03 -26.59 -17.43
N LYS A 182 -0.37 -25.80 -16.44
CA LYS A 182 -1.77 -25.59 -16.06
C LYS A 182 -1.96 -24.22 -15.41
N GLY A 183 -3.21 -23.81 -15.31
CA GLY A 183 -3.59 -22.54 -14.72
C GLY A 183 -3.66 -21.39 -15.72
N THR A 184 -3.96 -20.22 -15.19
CA THR A 184 -4.22 -18.99 -15.95
C THR A 184 -3.81 -17.77 -15.13
N GLY A 185 -3.61 -16.64 -15.80
CA GLY A 185 -3.23 -15.38 -15.13
C GLY A 185 -1.79 -15.41 -14.64
N GLU A 186 -1.50 -14.61 -13.62
CA GLU A 186 -0.14 -14.39 -13.14
C GLU A 186 0.53 -15.65 -12.58
N ILE A 187 -0.26 -16.50 -11.91
CA ILE A 187 0.21 -17.73 -11.27
C ILE A 187 0.18 -18.95 -12.19
N GLY A 188 -0.25 -18.79 -13.45
CA GLY A 188 -0.25 -19.89 -14.43
C GLY A 188 1.16 -20.43 -14.65
N TRP A 189 1.31 -21.75 -14.59
CA TRP A 189 2.60 -22.42 -14.44
C TRP A 189 2.86 -23.49 -15.49
N ALA A 190 4.10 -23.59 -15.99
CA ALA A 190 4.61 -24.73 -16.76
C ALA A 190 6.06 -25.10 -16.37
N PRO A 191 6.48 -26.36 -16.58
CA PRO A 191 7.89 -26.72 -16.41
C PRO A 191 8.74 -26.21 -17.58
N ILE A 192 9.97 -25.71 -17.31
CA ILE A 192 10.92 -25.22 -18.33
C ILE A 192 11.23 -26.31 -19.36
N MET A 193 11.45 -27.55 -18.90
CA MET A 193 11.68 -28.70 -19.79
C MET A 193 10.39 -29.20 -20.48
N GLY A 194 9.25 -28.52 -20.33
CA GLY A 194 8.02 -28.75 -21.07
C GLY A 194 7.84 -27.75 -22.21
N VAL A 195 6.65 -27.14 -22.30
CA VAL A 195 6.34 -26.06 -23.25
C VAL A 195 5.64 -24.89 -22.56
N GLY A 196 6.44 -23.93 -22.08
CA GLY A 196 5.97 -22.81 -21.24
C GLY A 196 5.39 -21.59 -21.96
N TYR A 197 5.29 -21.60 -23.29
CA TYR A 197 4.93 -20.42 -24.10
C TYR A 197 3.63 -19.71 -23.67
N TYR A 198 2.69 -20.45 -23.08
CA TYR A 198 1.36 -19.96 -22.72
C TYR A 198 1.19 -19.64 -21.23
N GLN A 199 2.18 -19.94 -20.38
CA GLN A 199 2.10 -19.75 -18.92
C GLN A 199 2.97 -18.60 -18.45
N ASN A 200 2.55 -17.88 -17.41
CA ASN A 200 3.26 -16.67 -16.98
C ASN A 200 4.55 -16.99 -16.21
N MET A 201 4.48 -18.02 -15.37
CA MET A 201 5.56 -18.54 -14.53
C MET A 201 6.07 -19.86 -15.10
N THR A 202 7.38 -20.02 -15.21
CA THR A 202 8.02 -21.23 -15.75
C THR A 202 9.15 -21.66 -14.84
N LEU A 203 9.12 -22.90 -14.36
CA LEU A 203 10.04 -23.36 -13.31
C LEU A 203 10.78 -24.64 -13.71
N TRP A 204 11.93 -24.87 -13.08
CA TRP A 204 12.48 -26.21 -12.98
C TRP A 204 11.46 -27.14 -12.29
N ASN A 205 11.57 -28.46 -12.50
CA ASN A 205 10.52 -29.35 -12.01
C ASN A 205 11.06 -30.65 -11.43
N TYR A 206 10.26 -31.24 -10.55
CA TYR A 206 10.37 -32.63 -10.15
C TYR A 206 9.17 -33.37 -10.75
N GLY A 207 9.36 -34.00 -11.91
CA GLY A 207 8.24 -34.45 -12.74
C GLY A 207 8.55 -35.59 -13.69
N ALA A 208 7.50 -36.18 -14.27
CA ALA A 208 7.58 -37.29 -15.19
C ALA A 208 8.20 -36.92 -16.54
N ASN A 209 9.23 -37.68 -16.94
CA ASN A 209 9.87 -37.53 -18.23
C ASN A 209 9.19 -38.42 -19.32
N PRO A 210 9.58 -38.31 -20.61
CA PRO A 210 8.99 -39.06 -21.72
C PRO A 210 9.02 -40.59 -21.63
N TYR A 211 9.76 -41.18 -20.69
CA TYR A 211 9.90 -42.63 -20.55
C TYR A 211 8.88 -43.27 -19.61
N GLY A 212 8.05 -42.47 -18.93
CA GLY A 212 6.88 -42.97 -18.20
C GLY A 212 6.37 -41.99 -17.15
N CYS A 213 5.09 -42.11 -16.79
CA CYS A 213 4.44 -41.30 -15.76
C CYS A 213 5.07 -41.43 -14.36
N THR A 214 5.83 -42.51 -14.11
CA THR A 214 6.57 -42.76 -12.86
C THR A 214 8.08 -42.57 -13.02
N ALA A 215 8.56 -42.20 -14.21
CA ALA A 215 9.96 -41.92 -14.48
C ALA A 215 10.23 -40.44 -14.16
N PHE A 216 10.36 -40.12 -12.88
CA PHE A 216 10.60 -38.75 -12.44
C PHE A 216 12.03 -38.29 -12.72
N GLN A 217 12.16 -37.06 -13.18
CA GLN A 217 13.41 -36.31 -13.29
C GLN A 217 13.40 -35.19 -12.26
N ASP A 218 14.50 -35.12 -11.51
CA ASP A 218 14.79 -34.04 -10.55
C ASP A 218 15.70 -33.02 -11.23
N ASP A 219 15.09 -31.94 -11.73
CA ASP A 219 15.83 -30.99 -12.55
C ASP A 219 16.94 -30.27 -11.76
N LEU A 220 16.70 -29.91 -10.50
CA LEU A 220 17.65 -29.18 -9.67
C LEU A 220 18.86 -30.05 -9.33
N SER A 221 18.65 -31.32 -8.99
CA SER A 221 19.71 -32.28 -8.70
C SER A 221 20.54 -32.61 -9.93
N ILE A 222 19.93 -32.67 -11.12
CA ILE A 222 20.66 -32.92 -12.37
C ILE A 222 21.48 -31.70 -12.77
N ILE A 223 20.92 -30.48 -12.67
CA ILE A 223 21.68 -29.25 -12.96
C ILE A 223 22.91 -29.15 -12.05
N THR A 224 22.73 -29.38 -10.74
CA THR A 224 23.76 -29.18 -9.71
C THR A 224 24.66 -30.39 -9.46
N ARG A 225 24.53 -31.46 -10.25
CA ARG A 225 25.39 -32.64 -10.10
C ARG A 225 26.85 -32.29 -10.37
N SER A 226 27.76 -32.97 -9.67
CA SER A 226 29.20 -32.72 -9.76
C SER A 226 29.78 -32.78 -11.18
N SER A 227 29.23 -33.62 -12.05
CA SER A 227 29.70 -33.75 -13.43
C SER A 227 29.43 -32.53 -14.30
N ASN A 228 28.53 -31.62 -13.90
CA ASN A 228 28.32 -30.36 -14.62
C ASN A 228 29.21 -29.23 -14.06
N GLY A 229 29.80 -29.40 -12.87
CA GLY A 229 30.56 -28.34 -12.20
C GLY A 229 29.71 -27.12 -11.77
N VAL A 230 28.39 -27.22 -11.87
CA VAL A 230 27.41 -26.21 -11.45
C VAL A 230 26.91 -26.56 -10.05
N SER A 231 26.70 -25.56 -9.21
CA SER A 231 26.12 -25.68 -7.87
C SER A 231 25.05 -24.61 -7.67
N PHE A 232 24.31 -24.67 -6.56
CA PHE A 232 23.58 -23.50 -6.10
C PHE A 232 24.55 -22.36 -5.74
N ARG A 233 24.05 -21.12 -5.80
CA ARG A 233 24.72 -19.96 -5.22
C ARG A 233 24.77 -20.09 -3.70
N ALA A 234 25.61 -19.26 -3.09
CA ALA A 234 25.64 -19.15 -1.64
C ALA A 234 24.46 -18.29 -1.19
N ASP A 235 23.80 -18.77 -0.14
CA ASP A 235 22.76 -18.09 0.63
C ASP A 235 23.17 -16.64 0.97
N ASP A 236 22.26 -15.69 0.66
CA ASP A 236 22.43 -14.26 0.94
C ASP A 236 21.78 -13.80 2.25
N PHE A 237 20.90 -14.59 2.86
CA PHE A 237 20.23 -14.31 4.14
C PHE A 237 19.98 -15.57 4.98
N ASP A 238 20.57 -15.62 6.18
CA ASP A 238 20.35 -16.73 7.12
C ASP A 238 18.87 -16.99 7.44
N ASP A 239 18.48 -18.27 7.37
CA ASP A 239 17.17 -18.86 7.73
C ASP A 239 16.64 -18.52 9.14
N LYS A 240 17.48 -18.00 10.03
CA LYS A 240 17.20 -17.93 11.48
C LYS A 240 17.03 -16.51 11.98
N LEU A 241 15.95 -16.30 12.74
CA LEU A 241 15.63 -15.04 13.42
C LEU A 241 16.80 -14.44 14.26
N PRO A 242 17.58 -15.22 15.04
CA PRO A 242 18.67 -14.64 15.84
C PRO A 242 19.80 -14.03 15.00
N THR A 243 20.07 -14.59 13.82
CA THR A 243 21.16 -14.19 12.91
C THR A 243 20.68 -13.35 11.73
N ALA A 244 19.38 -13.13 11.61
CA ALA A 244 18.74 -12.29 10.60
C ALA A 244 19.46 -10.95 10.35
N SER A 245 19.62 -10.62 9.07
CA SER A 245 20.26 -9.40 8.60
C SER A 245 19.47 -8.15 8.99
N ALA A 246 20.15 -7.17 9.59
CA ALA A 246 19.51 -5.92 10.01
C ALA A 246 19.29 -4.97 8.83
N ILE A 247 18.04 -4.59 8.58
CA ILE A 247 17.68 -3.55 7.63
C ILE A 247 17.61 -2.20 8.35
N THR A 248 18.32 -1.21 7.80
CA THR A 248 18.23 0.18 8.25
C THR A 248 17.03 0.87 7.58
N ILE A 249 16.12 1.40 8.37
CA ILE A 249 15.04 2.27 7.88
C ILE A 249 15.61 3.68 7.69
N ALA A 250 15.64 4.17 6.45
CA ALA A 250 16.12 5.50 6.11
C ALA A 250 15.01 6.29 5.41
N ASN A 251 14.79 7.55 5.81
CA ASN A 251 13.75 8.40 5.24
C ASN A 251 12.37 7.71 5.18
N ASN A 252 11.99 7.03 6.28
CA ASN A 252 10.71 6.32 6.41
C ASN A 252 10.51 5.19 5.38
N LYS A 253 11.59 4.62 4.84
CA LYS A 253 11.54 3.54 3.86
C LYS A 253 12.70 2.56 4.03
N PHE A 254 12.57 1.39 3.44
CA PHE A 254 13.70 0.52 3.16
C PHE A 254 13.48 -0.26 1.86
N THR A 255 14.57 -0.67 1.24
CA THR A 255 14.59 -1.60 0.11
C THR A 255 15.69 -2.61 0.33
N VAL A 256 15.38 -3.89 0.16
CA VAL A 256 16.35 -4.99 0.19
C VAL A 256 16.03 -5.94 -0.95
N GLY A 257 17.06 -6.46 -1.61
CA GLY A 257 16.92 -7.52 -2.61
C GLY A 257 17.57 -8.80 -2.09
N GLY A 258 17.02 -9.94 -2.47
CA GLY A 258 17.53 -11.26 -2.12
C GLY A 258 17.24 -12.28 -3.22
N ILE A 259 17.74 -13.51 -3.06
CA ILE A 259 17.54 -14.63 -3.97
C ILE A 259 17.16 -15.85 -3.14
N ILE A 260 16.00 -16.43 -3.40
CA ILE A 260 15.70 -17.79 -2.91
C ILE A 260 16.36 -18.78 -3.86
N GLU A 261 17.48 -19.40 -3.47
CA GLU A 261 18.23 -20.30 -4.36
C GLU A 261 17.85 -21.78 -4.22
N GLN A 262 17.23 -22.17 -3.11
CA GLN A 262 16.95 -23.59 -2.82
C GLN A 262 15.51 -23.82 -2.35
N PRO A 263 14.95 -25.04 -2.52
CA PRO A 263 13.54 -25.31 -2.22
C PRO A 263 13.09 -25.04 -0.77
N ASN A 264 14.02 -25.06 0.18
CA ASN A 264 13.77 -24.87 1.61
C ASN A 264 14.43 -23.62 2.17
N ASP A 265 14.94 -22.77 1.29
CA ASP A 265 15.61 -21.52 1.61
C ASP A 265 14.60 -20.48 2.13
N VAL A 266 14.96 -19.79 3.22
CA VAL A 266 14.10 -18.82 3.89
C VAL A 266 14.91 -17.59 4.31
N ASP A 267 14.93 -16.57 3.47
CA ASP A 267 15.60 -15.32 3.84
C ASP A 267 14.92 -14.63 5.03
N VAL A 268 15.69 -14.39 6.10
CA VAL A 268 15.22 -13.66 7.27
C VAL A 268 15.91 -12.31 7.41
N VAL A 269 15.10 -11.26 7.37
CA VAL A 269 15.53 -9.88 7.61
C VAL A 269 14.85 -9.29 8.83
N LYS A 270 15.56 -8.44 9.59
CA LYS A 270 15.03 -7.77 10.78
C LYS A 270 15.00 -6.26 10.64
N PHE A 271 13.95 -5.62 11.13
CA PHE A 271 13.83 -4.17 11.22
C PHE A 271 13.33 -3.75 12.60
N THR A 272 13.59 -2.50 13.00
CA THR A 272 13.16 -1.98 14.30
C THR A 272 12.39 -0.69 14.12
N LEU A 273 11.21 -0.62 14.73
CA LEU A 273 10.36 0.56 14.82
C LEU A 273 10.60 1.25 16.16
N THR A 274 10.92 2.55 16.14
CA THR A 274 11.18 3.36 17.34
C THR A 274 9.91 3.95 17.96
N SER A 275 8.81 3.97 17.21
CA SER A 275 7.49 4.43 17.64
C SER A 275 6.39 3.59 16.95
N PRO A 276 5.16 3.57 17.48
CA PRO A 276 4.03 2.94 16.79
C PRO A 276 3.93 3.46 15.35
N SER A 277 3.95 2.55 14.38
CA SER A 277 4.07 2.91 12.96
C SER A 277 3.22 1.99 12.09
N ARG A 278 2.66 2.56 11.03
CA ARG A 278 2.06 1.82 9.93
C ARG A 278 3.17 1.42 8.97
N ILE A 279 3.30 0.12 8.74
CA ILE A 279 4.21 -0.45 7.76
C ILE A 279 3.41 -0.89 6.54
N LYS A 280 3.88 -0.46 5.37
CA LYS A 280 3.49 -1.01 4.07
C LYS A 280 4.70 -1.66 3.46
N THR A 281 4.65 -2.95 3.18
CA THR A 281 5.75 -3.69 2.54
C THR A 281 5.22 -4.42 1.33
N ASP A 282 5.85 -4.22 0.18
CA ASP A 282 5.63 -4.97 -1.04
C ASP A 282 6.83 -5.89 -1.26
N ALA A 283 6.56 -7.19 -1.37
CA ALA A 283 7.51 -8.20 -1.79
C ALA A 283 7.26 -8.49 -3.26
N LEU A 284 8.24 -8.13 -4.08
CA LEU A 284 8.13 -8.13 -5.53
C LEU A 284 9.09 -9.16 -6.10
N PRO A 285 8.61 -10.16 -6.87
CA PRO A 285 9.51 -11.04 -7.60
C PRO A 285 10.20 -10.23 -8.72
N TYR A 286 11.39 -10.66 -9.13
CA TYR A 286 11.99 -10.11 -10.34
C TYR A 286 11.13 -10.45 -11.56
N SER A 287 10.89 -9.47 -12.44
CA SER A 287 10.11 -9.66 -13.66
C SER A 287 10.62 -8.78 -14.78
N VAL A 288 10.31 -9.19 -16.02
CA VAL A 288 10.69 -8.44 -17.24
C VAL A 288 9.54 -7.61 -17.80
N GLY A 289 8.41 -7.50 -17.08
CA GLY A 289 7.23 -6.79 -17.56
C GLY A 289 6.08 -6.77 -16.56
N VAL A 290 4.91 -6.33 -17.05
CA VAL A 290 3.68 -6.23 -16.25
C VAL A 290 3.20 -7.59 -15.75
N SER A 291 2.46 -7.60 -14.64
CA SER A 291 1.92 -8.82 -14.01
C SER A 291 3.01 -9.88 -13.81
N ASN A 292 4.18 -9.45 -13.29
CA ASN A 292 5.29 -10.34 -12.95
C ASN A 292 5.69 -11.30 -14.09
N ALA A 293 5.69 -10.80 -15.33
CA ALA A 293 6.01 -11.62 -16.50
C ALA A 293 7.45 -12.15 -16.42
N GLY A 294 7.63 -13.47 -16.55
CA GLY A 294 8.94 -14.13 -16.48
C GLY A 294 9.53 -14.20 -15.07
N SER A 295 8.70 -14.07 -14.03
CA SER A 295 9.09 -14.37 -12.65
C SER A 295 9.14 -15.87 -12.41
N ASN A 296 10.13 -16.29 -11.63
CA ASN A 296 10.36 -17.70 -11.29
C ASN A 296 10.05 -18.03 -9.82
N ILE A 297 9.41 -17.10 -9.12
CA ILE A 297 9.09 -17.27 -7.71
C ILE A 297 7.69 -16.75 -7.40
N ASP A 298 6.96 -17.56 -6.63
CA ASP A 298 5.73 -17.19 -5.95
C ASP A 298 6.06 -16.93 -4.48
N LEU A 299 6.01 -15.65 -4.08
CA LEU A 299 6.51 -15.20 -2.80
C LEU A 299 5.50 -15.44 -1.69
N GLN A 300 5.96 -16.07 -0.62
CA GLN A 300 5.34 -15.98 0.69
C GLN A 300 6.20 -15.10 1.60
N VAL A 301 5.57 -14.16 2.28
CA VAL A 301 6.20 -13.39 3.35
C VAL A 301 5.47 -13.61 4.67
N GLU A 302 6.23 -13.85 5.73
CA GLU A 302 5.69 -13.91 7.09
C GLU A 302 6.22 -12.74 7.91
N LEU A 303 5.31 -12.04 8.58
CA LEU A 303 5.65 -11.01 9.56
C LEU A 303 5.74 -11.64 10.94
N VAL A 304 6.89 -11.51 11.59
CA VAL A 304 7.18 -12.16 12.87
C VAL A 304 7.61 -11.12 13.90
N ASP A 305 7.13 -11.25 15.14
CA ASP A 305 7.51 -10.36 16.25
C ASP A 305 8.82 -10.78 16.95
N LYS A 306 9.28 -9.96 17.89
CA LYS A 306 10.47 -10.24 18.72
C LYS A 306 10.35 -11.51 19.57
N ALA A 307 9.14 -11.93 19.92
CA ALA A 307 8.89 -13.16 20.67
C ALA A 307 8.76 -14.39 19.75
N HIS A 308 9.03 -14.22 18.44
CA HIS A 308 8.95 -15.23 17.39
C HIS A 308 7.52 -15.70 17.08
N ASN A 309 6.50 -14.91 17.44
CA ASN A 309 5.13 -15.19 17.02
C ASN A 309 4.93 -14.70 15.59
N VAL A 310 4.30 -15.54 14.76
CA VAL A 310 3.86 -15.15 13.42
C VAL A 310 2.62 -14.27 13.55
N LEU A 311 2.75 -13.01 13.15
CA LEU A 311 1.67 -12.02 13.15
C LEU A 311 0.81 -12.09 11.88
N GLY A 312 1.38 -12.57 10.77
CA GLY A 312 0.69 -12.74 9.52
C GLY A 312 1.52 -13.52 8.51
N VAL A 313 0.82 -14.21 7.61
CA VAL A 313 1.37 -14.94 6.46
C VAL A 313 0.72 -14.39 5.20
N TYR A 314 1.53 -13.99 4.24
CA TYR A 314 1.10 -13.26 3.05
C TYR A 314 1.59 -14.01 1.80
N ASN A 315 0.67 -14.69 1.12
CA ASN A 315 0.86 -15.32 -0.18
C ASN A 315 -0.48 -15.23 -0.93
N PRO A 316 -0.74 -14.15 -1.68
CA PRO A 316 -2.01 -13.95 -2.36
C PRO A 316 -2.25 -15.03 -3.42
N THR A 317 -3.47 -15.55 -3.52
CA THR A 317 -3.79 -16.70 -4.39
C THR A 317 -3.84 -16.38 -5.88
N THR A 318 -3.58 -15.14 -6.29
CA THR A 318 -3.70 -14.69 -7.70
C THR A 318 -2.50 -13.91 -8.21
N THR A 319 -1.53 -13.60 -7.34
CA THR A 319 -0.34 -12.80 -7.69
C THR A 319 0.90 -13.45 -7.10
N LEU A 320 2.01 -13.39 -7.81
CA LEU A 320 3.32 -13.87 -7.36
C LEU A 320 3.96 -12.92 -6.33
N SER A 321 3.51 -11.68 -6.27
CA SER A 321 3.88 -10.70 -5.24
C SER A 321 3.07 -10.90 -3.95
N ALA A 322 3.66 -10.52 -2.83
CA ALA A 322 2.96 -10.41 -1.54
C ALA A 322 3.01 -8.99 -1.00
N SER A 323 1.97 -8.53 -0.32
CA SER A 323 1.95 -7.22 0.32
C SER A 323 1.45 -7.27 1.76
N ILE A 324 2.02 -6.41 2.59
CA ILE A 324 1.73 -6.26 4.00
C ILE A 324 1.32 -4.81 4.22
N ASP A 325 0.19 -4.58 4.87
CA ASP A 325 -0.26 -3.25 5.27
C ASP A 325 -0.86 -3.34 6.68
N THR A 326 -0.08 -2.94 7.68
CA THR A 326 -0.46 -3.11 9.09
C THR A 326 0.12 -2.02 9.97
N THR A 327 -0.41 -1.87 11.18
CA THR A 327 0.13 -0.99 12.22
C THR A 327 0.76 -1.83 13.31
N LEU A 328 2.00 -1.50 13.65
CA LEU A 328 2.81 -2.20 14.63
C LEU A 328 3.24 -1.25 15.75
N PRO A 329 3.22 -1.69 17.02
CA PRO A 329 3.89 -0.99 18.11
C PRO A 329 5.38 -0.81 17.85
N ALA A 330 6.01 0.10 18.61
CA ALA A 330 7.48 0.17 18.65
C ALA A 330 8.05 -1.20 19.08
N GLY A 331 9.10 -1.66 18.38
CA GLY A 331 9.64 -3.00 18.60
C GLY A 331 10.49 -3.49 17.44
N THR A 332 11.07 -4.66 17.62
CA THR A 332 11.81 -5.39 16.59
C THR A 332 10.89 -6.41 15.94
N TYR A 333 10.94 -6.46 14.61
CA TYR A 333 10.15 -7.37 13.79
C TYR A 333 11.04 -8.00 12.73
N TYR A 334 10.57 -9.11 12.19
CA TYR A 334 11.24 -9.87 11.16
C TYR A 334 10.30 -10.09 9.98
N LEU A 335 10.86 -10.12 8.78
CA LEU A 335 10.21 -10.66 7.60
C LEU A 335 10.95 -11.94 7.23
N ARG A 336 10.20 -13.04 7.12
CA ARG A 336 10.69 -14.29 6.52
C ARG A 336 10.16 -14.36 5.11
N VAL A 337 11.04 -14.47 4.12
CA VAL A 337 10.68 -14.58 2.71
C VAL A 337 11.01 -15.99 2.24
N GLN A 338 10.12 -16.61 1.48
CA GLN A 338 10.39 -17.92 0.88
C GLN A 338 9.59 -18.06 -0.42
N GLY A 339 10.01 -18.98 -1.27
CA GLY A 339 9.19 -19.48 -2.39
C GLY A 339 8.23 -20.58 -1.91
N LYS A 340 6.92 -20.42 -2.11
CA LYS A 340 5.93 -21.40 -1.62
C LYS A 340 5.19 -22.18 -2.72
N GLY A 341 5.26 -21.73 -3.97
CA GLY A 341 4.40 -22.25 -5.04
C GLY A 341 2.95 -21.77 -4.88
N ASN A 342 2.03 -22.32 -5.67
CA ASN A 342 0.61 -21.94 -5.71
C ASN A 342 -0.29 -23.12 -6.11
N ASP A 343 -1.55 -22.85 -6.43
CA ASP A 343 -2.53 -23.85 -6.87
C ASP A 343 -2.07 -24.67 -8.09
N TYR A 344 -1.17 -24.11 -8.92
CA TYR A 344 -0.67 -24.72 -10.14
C TYR A 344 0.77 -25.21 -10.02
N ALA A 345 1.64 -24.48 -9.31
CA ALA A 345 3.06 -24.78 -9.18
C ALA A 345 3.42 -25.36 -7.81
N PRO A 346 4.26 -26.41 -7.73
CA PRO A 346 4.81 -26.85 -6.44
C PRO A 346 5.79 -25.83 -5.87
N ASN A 347 6.05 -25.89 -4.56
CA ASN A 347 7.09 -25.08 -3.92
C ASN A 347 8.50 -25.38 -4.42
N TYR A 348 8.74 -26.63 -4.84
CA TYR A 348 10.04 -27.22 -5.17
C TYR A 348 10.99 -26.31 -5.95
N ALA A 349 10.50 -25.59 -6.96
CA ALA A 349 11.34 -24.75 -7.80
C ALA A 349 10.84 -23.31 -7.91
N SER A 350 10.07 -22.85 -6.92
CA SER A 350 9.70 -21.44 -6.78
C SER A 350 10.91 -20.66 -6.27
N LEU A 351 11.92 -20.47 -7.13
CA LEU A 351 13.26 -19.97 -6.82
C LEU A 351 13.55 -18.74 -7.69
N GLY A 352 14.20 -17.74 -7.13
CA GLY A 352 14.55 -16.54 -7.90
C GLY A 352 14.78 -15.31 -7.04
N SER A 353 15.08 -14.22 -7.74
CA SER A 353 15.33 -12.91 -7.15
C SER A 353 14.02 -12.26 -6.71
N TYR A 354 14.09 -11.51 -5.62
CA TYR A 354 13.00 -10.66 -5.17
C TYR A 354 13.52 -9.33 -4.62
N THR A 355 12.59 -8.41 -4.37
CA THR A 355 12.84 -7.15 -3.67
C THR A 355 11.73 -6.91 -2.65
N LEU A 356 12.12 -6.64 -1.40
CA LEU A 356 11.22 -6.05 -0.41
C LEU A 356 11.36 -4.54 -0.47
N ALA A 357 10.26 -3.85 -0.75
CA ALA A 357 10.18 -2.40 -0.70
C ALA A 357 9.16 -2.01 0.37
N ALA A 358 9.57 -1.22 1.36
CA ALA A 358 8.69 -0.83 2.44
C ALA A 358 8.66 0.68 2.69
N SER A 359 7.51 1.15 3.16
CA SER A 359 7.29 2.48 3.70
C SER A 359 6.75 2.40 5.12
N VAL A 360 7.29 3.25 5.98
CA VAL A 360 7.05 3.27 7.42
C VAL A 360 6.52 4.66 7.77
N ALA A 361 5.30 4.75 8.25
CA ALA A 361 4.72 6.02 8.68
C ALA A 361 4.39 5.94 10.17
N PRO A 362 4.99 6.79 11.03
CA PRO A 362 4.59 6.88 12.43
C PRO A 362 3.08 7.09 12.51
N VAL A 363 2.40 6.25 13.30
CA VAL A 363 0.99 6.50 13.62
C VAL A 363 1.01 7.51 14.76
N ASN A 364 0.65 8.74 14.44
CA ASN A 364 0.38 9.76 15.44
C ASN A 364 -0.92 9.37 16.17
N THR A 365 -0.86 8.41 17.09
CA THR A 365 -1.97 8.08 17.98
C THR A 365 -2.07 9.15 19.06
N THR A 366 -2.58 10.33 18.73
CA THR A 366 -3.29 11.14 19.73
C THR A 366 -4.76 10.76 19.67
N LEU A 367 -5.15 9.72 20.40
CA LEU A 367 -6.52 9.66 20.88
C LEU A 367 -6.59 10.66 22.04
N ALA A 368 -6.90 11.92 21.71
CA ALA A 368 -7.06 12.96 22.70
C ALA A 368 -8.22 12.60 23.64
N VAL A 369 -7.91 12.38 24.92
CA VAL A 369 -8.92 12.30 25.97
C VAL A 369 -9.40 13.73 26.23
N HIS A 370 -10.58 14.08 25.73
CA HIS A 370 -11.20 15.37 26.03
C HIS A 370 -12.33 15.20 27.03
N LYS A 371 -12.15 15.72 28.25
CA LYS A 371 -13.29 16.08 29.10
C LYS A 371 -13.47 17.59 29.00
N LEU A 372 -14.45 18.01 28.22
CA LEU A 372 -14.86 19.41 28.04
C LEU A 372 -16.30 19.54 28.55
N GLN A 373 -16.44 19.89 29.83
CA GLN A 373 -17.76 19.97 30.47
C GLN A 373 -18.06 21.40 30.88
N LEU A 374 -19.11 21.98 30.29
CA LEU A 374 -19.68 23.27 30.69
C LEU A 374 -20.87 23.05 31.62
N ARG A 375 -20.94 23.86 32.67
CA ARG A 375 -22.03 23.90 33.64
C ARG A 375 -22.51 25.35 33.75
N ALA A 376 -23.81 25.51 34.04
CA ALA A 376 -24.37 26.82 34.29
C ALA A 376 -25.47 26.75 35.35
N THR A 377 -25.60 27.82 36.12
CA THR A 377 -26.62 28.00 37.16
C THR A 377 -27.17 29.43 37.09
N THR A 378 -28.39 29.64 37.60
CA THR A 378 -29.01 30.97 37.68
C THR A 378 -28.92 31.49 39.11
N ASP A 379 -28.36 32.67 39.28
CA ASP A 379 -28.30 33.37 40.58
C ASP A 379 -28.54 34.87 40.35
N ASN A 380 -29.48 35.46 41.09
CA ASN A 380 -29.83 36.90 40.99
C ASN A 380 -30.03 37.41 39.54
N LYS A 381 -30.75 36.63 38.72
CA LYS A 381 -31.01 36.89 37.28
C LYS A 381 -29.78 36.86 36.36
N GLN A 382 -28.64 36.39 36.85
CA GLN A 382 -27.43 36.17 36.07
C GLN A 382 -27.21 34.68 35.86
N HIS A 383 -26.60 34.32 34.72
CA HIS A 383 -26.12 32.98 34.45
C HIS A 383 -24.66 32.89 34.88
N LYS A 384 -24.38 32.10 35.92
CA LYS A 384 -23.03 31.76 36.36
C LYS A 384 -22.60 30.49 35.62
N LEU A 385 -21.50 30.58 34.87
CA LEU A 385 -20.95 29.48 34.09
C LEU A 385 -19.60 29.08 34.65
N ASP A 386 -19.35 27.78 34.73
CA ASP A 386 -18.07 27.18 35.08
C ASP A 386 -17.82 25.96 34.19
N TRP A 387 -16.54 25.65 33.95
CA TRP A 387 -16.19 24.54 33.08
C TRP A 387 -14.93 23.80 33.52
N GLU A 388 -14.89 22.52 33.15
CA GLU A 388 -13.76 21.63 33.35
C GLU A 388 -13.15 21.27 31.99
N ILE A 389 -11.82 21.36 31.90
CA ILE A 389 -11.05 20.96 30.73
C ILE A 389 -9.95 20.00 31.19
N VAL A 390 -10.05 18.76 30.75
CA VAL A 390 -8.98 17.76 30.84
C VAL A 390 -8.61 17.40 29.41
N ALA A 391 -7.37 17.70 29.03
CA ALA A 391 -6.78 17.43 27.73
C ALA A 391 -5.25 17.33 27.90
N ASP A 392 -4.60 16.58 27.02
CA ASP A 392 -3.14 16.45 27.00
C ASP A 392 -2.48 17.62 26.23
N GLU A 393 -3.26 18.30 25.37
CA GLU A 393 -2.82 19.44 24.57
C GLU A 393 -2.91 20.77 25.32
N SER A 394 -2.00 21.72 24.99
CA SER A 394 -2.02 23.05 25.60
C SER A 394 -3.18 23.87 25.02
N ILE A 395 -3.95 24.51 25.89
CA ILE A 395 -5.03 25.42 25.49
C ILE A 395 -4.43 26.70 24.93
N VAL A 396 -4.82 27.08 23.71
CA VAL A 396 -4.43 28.34 23.06
C VAL A 396 -5.46 29.42 23.34
N THR A 397 -6.75 29.12 23.11
CA THR A 397 -7.85 30.05 23.37
C THR A 397 -9.12 29.32 23.78
N GLN A 398 -9.93 29.97 24.61
CA GLN A 398 -11.27 29.51 24.97
C GLN A 398 -12.29 30.58 24.61
N THR A 399 -13.37 30.22 23.91
CA THR A 399 -14.43 31.16 23.52
C THR A 399 -15.77 30.65 23.99
N LEU A 400 -16.45 31.42 24.84
CA LEU A 400 -17.81 31.13 25.24
C LEU A 400 -18.76 31.67 24.17
N GLU A 401 -19.65 30.79 23.71
CA GLU A 401 -20.64 31.11 22.69
C GLU A 401 -22.06 31.00 23.26
N VAL A 402 -22.95 31.82 22.72
CA VAL A 402 -24.36 31.91 23.10
C VAL A 402 -25.28 31.67 21.91
N SER A 403 -26.45 31.10 22.16
CA SER A 403 -27.52 30.94 21.18
C SER A 403 -28.89 31.13 21.81
N THR A 404 -29.88 31.61 21.04
CA THR A 404 -31.29 31.67 21.45
C THR A 404 -32.12 30.51 20.90
N ASN A 405 -31.62 29.80 19.88
CA ASN A 405 -32.32 28.71 19.20
C ASN A 405 -31.63 27.33 19.39
N GLY A 406 -30.45 27.31 20.01
CA GLY A 406 -29.69 26.09 20.27
C GLY A 406 -28.92 25.54 19.05
N THR A 407 -28.97 26.23 17.90
CA THR A 407 -28.35 25.80 16.64
C THR A 407 -27.38 26.84 16.07
N SER A 408 -27.68 28.13 16.21
CA SER A 408 -26.85 29.23 15.75
C SER A 408 -26.15 29.89 16.94
N PHE A 409 -24.86 29.65 17.08
CA PHE A 409 -24.05 30.17 18.19
C PHE A 409 -23.20 31.37 17.75
N GLN A 410 -23.07 32.35 18.63
CA GLN A 410 -22.25 33.55 18.44
C GLN A 410 -21.32 33.73 19.65
N PRO A 411 -20.07 34.16 19.46
CA PRO A 411 -19.13 34.37 20.55
C PRO A 411 -19.59 35.55 21.43
N ILE A 412 -19.49 35.38 22.75
CA ILE A 412 -19.77 36.45 23.72
C ILE A 412 -18.54 36.87 24.54
N ALA A 413 -17.56 35.97 24.67
CA ALA A 413 -16.31 36.26 25.36
C ALA A 413 -15.22 35.28 24.92
N THR A 414 -13.97 35.74 24.91
CA THR A 414 -12.78 34.91 24.69
C THR A 414 -11.84 35.07 25.87
N PHE A 415 -11.23 33.98 26.31
CA PHE A 415 -10.42 33.90 27.52
C PHE A 415 -9.04 33.28 27.24
N ASP A 416 -8.12 33.54 28.17
CA ASP A 416 -6.82 32.86 28.25
C ASP A 416 -6.96 31.37 28.59
N ALA A 417 -5.83 30.65 28.64
CA ALA A 417 -5.79 29.21 28.93
C ALA A 417 -6.22 28.83 30.37
N ALA A 418 -6.14 29.75 31.32
CA ALA A 418 -6.33 29.46 32.75
C ALA A 418 -7.76 29.70 33.24
N THR A 419 -8.53 30.55 32.55
CA THR A 419 -9.90 30.91 32.94
C THR A 419 -10.83 29.69 32.93
N ARG A 420 -11.67 29.54 33.96
CA ARG A 420 -12.62 28.42 34.14
C ARG A 420 -14.05 28.83 34.51
N ALA A 421 -14.35 30.13 34.56
CA ALA A 421 -15.67 30.63 34.93
C ALA A 421 -15.99 31.97 34.27
N TYR A 422 -17.28 32.24 34.05
CA TYR A 422 -17.80 33.49 33.51
C TYR A 422 -19.21 33.77 34.03
N VAL A 423 -19.60 35.04 34.09
CA VAL A 423 -20.97 35.43 34.47
C VAL A 423 -21.58 36.24 33.34
N ASN A 424 -22.75 35.81 32.87
CA ASN A 424 -23.48 36.49 31.82
C ASN A 424 -24.82 37.02 32.33
N LEU A 425 -25.19 38.23 31.90
CA LEU A 425 -26.55 38.73 32.07
C LEU A 425 -27.35 38.41 30.80
N PRO A 426 -28.26 37.42 30.83
CA PRO A 426 -28.97 36.98 29.63
C PRO A 426 -30.09 37.96 29.23
N SER A 427 -30.25 38.17 27.92
CA SER A 427 -31.25 39.08 27.33
C SER A 427 -32.48 38.38 26.74
N ALA A 428 -32.43 37.05 26.56
CA ALA A 428 -33.49 36.24 25.97
C ALA A 428 -34.13 35.31 27.01
N THR A 429 -35.39 34.93 26.83
CA THR A 429 -36.14 34.03 27.74
C THR A 429 -35.51 32.65 27.87
N GLN A 430 -34.94 32.15 26.77
CA GLN A 430 -34.14 30.93 26.70
C GLN A 430 -32.78 31.28 26.11
N THR A 431 -31.72 30.77 26.71
CA THR A 431 -30.35 30.93 26.21
C THR A 431 -29.64 29.58 26.26
N TYR A 432 -28.80 29.28 25.28
CA TYR A 432 -27.95 28.09 25.22
C TYR A 432 -26.50 28.54 25.21
N TYR A 433 -25.67 27.88 26.00
CA TYR A 433 -24.23 28.15 26.05
C TYR A 433 -23.43 26.93 25.62
N ARG A 434 -22.30 27.17 24.97
CA ARG A 434 -21.25 26.16 24.77
C ARG A 434 -19.88 26.82 24.81
N LEU A 435 -18.86 26.06 25.19
CA LEU A 435 -17.48 26.51 25.16
C LEU A 435 -16.79 25.93 23.91
N ALA A 436 -16.09 26.77 23.16
CA ALA A 436 -15.21 26.39 22.07
C ALA A 436 -13.75 26.54 22.53
N VAL A 437 -12.96 25.48 22.46
CA VAL A 437 -11.56 25.45 22.94
C VAL A 437 -10.64 25.10 21.80
N LYS A 438 -9.65 25.96 21.53
CA LYS A 438 -8.62 25.75 20.52
C LYS A 438 -7.32 25.32 21.20
N PHE A 439 -6.72 24.25 20.70
CA PHE A 439 -5.46 23.70 21.21
C PHE A 439 -4.26 24.07 20.33
N ASP A 440 -3.05 23.85 20.87
CA ASP A 440 -1.77 24.10 20.20
C ASP A 440 -1.54 23.25 18.93
N ASN A 441 -2.20 22.10 18.84
CA ASN A 441 -2.28 21.27 17.62
C ASN A 441 -3.19 21.85 16.51
N GLY A 442 -3.81 23.01 16.73
CA GLY A 442 -4.67 23.72 15.78
C GLY A 442 -6.12 23.26 15.73
N ARG A 443 -6.51 22.22 16.48
CA ARG A 443 -7.89 21.70 16.53
C ARG A 443 -8.80 22.53 17.43
N LEU A 444 -10.08 22.55 17.10
CA LEU A 444 -11.15 23.22 17.84
C LEU A 444 -12.15 22.16 18.36
N HIS A 445 -12.43 22.16 19.66
CA HIS A 445 -13.39 21.26 20.28
C HIS A 445 -14.47 22.03 21.03
N TYR A 446 -15.68 21.45 21.10
CA TYR A 446 -16.81 22.04 21.81
C TYR A 446 -17.18 21.23 23.06
N SER A 447 -17.61 21.93 24.11
CA SER A 447 -18.25 21.31 25.27
C SER A 447 -19.66 20.80 24.94
N ASN A 448 -20.31 20.18 25.91
CA ASN A 448 -21.77 20.07 25.91
C ASN A 448 -22.44 21.45 25.82
N THR A 449 -23.64 21.50 25.23
CA THR A 449 -24.50 22.68 25.23
C THR A 449 -25.34 22.71 26.51
N VAL A 450 -25.36 23.83 27.21
CA VAL A 450 -26.17 24.03 28.44
C VAL A 450 -27.34 24.97 28.15
N PRO A 451 -28.59 24.47 28.18
CA PRO A 451 -29.79 25.31 28.10
C PRO A 451 -30.09 25.98 29.45
N MET A 452 -30.33 27.29 29.42
CA MET A 452 -30.67 28.11 30.58
C MET A 452 -31.96 28.90 30.33
N ARG A 453 -32.91 28.81 31.25
CA ARG A 453 -34.14 29.59 31.25
C ARG A 453 -34.02 30.79 32.17
N ASN A 454 -34.48 31.94 31.70
CA ASN A 454 -34.73 33.10 32.53
C ASN A 454 -36.15 33.04 33.12
N ALA A 455 -36.31 33.56 34.34
CA ALA A 455 -37.63 33.79 34.90
C ALA A 455 -38.45 34.73 33.99
N GLU A 456 -39.71 34.34 33.73
CA GLU A 456 -40.59 34.88 32.69
C GLU A 456 -40.80 36.40 32.75
N SER A 457 -40.98 37.04 31.59
CA SER A 457 -41.58 38.37 31.51
C SER A 457 -43.03 38.29 31.97
N ASN A 458 -43.35 38.83 33.14
CA ASN A 458 -44.71 38.78 33.71
C ASN A 458 -45.76 39.27 32.69
N THR A 459 -46.86 38.53 32.50
CA THR A 459 -47.90 38.84 31.49
C THR A 459 -49.00 39.78 32.00
N ALA A 460 -49.04 40.04 33.30
CA ALA A 460 -49.96 40.98 33.95
C ALA A 460 -49.22 41.86 34.98
N PRO A 461 -49.76 43.04 35.33
CA PRO A 461 -49.23 43.83 36.43
C PRO A 461 -49.39 43.09 37.74
N TYR A 462 -48.40 43.21 38.63
CA TYR A 462 -48.48 42.62 39.96
C TYR A 462 -47.86 43.50 41.05
N LEU A 463 -48.38 43.37 42.26
CA LEU A 463 -47.83 43.96 43.46
C LEU A 463 -46.46 43.37 43.81
N MET A 464 -45.45 44.22 43.96
CA MET A 464 -44.13 43.78 44.42
C MET A 464 -44.09 43.52 45.93
N GLY A 465 -45.19 43.78 46.64
CA GLY A 465 -45.40 43.50 48.06
C GLY A 465 -46.84 43.79 48.46
N ASN A 466 -47.40 42.98 49.37
CA ASN A 466 -48.80 43.03 49.79
C ASN A 466 -49.00 43.63 51.20
N VAL A 467 -47.94 44.07 51.87
CA VAL A 467 -47.95 44.84 53.12
C VAL A 467 -47.12 46.10 52.91
N VAL A 468 -47.71 47.28 53.10
CA VAL A 468 -47.10 48.56 52.70
C VAL A 468 -47.32 49.63 53.75
N SER A 469 -46.22 50.26 54.22
CA SER A 469 -46.25 51.39 55.15
C SER A 469 -46.04 52.76 54.45
N GLY A 470 -45.61 52.76 53.19
CA GLY A 470 -45.32 53.96 52.41
C GLY A 470 -45.91 53.88 50.99
N ASN A 471 -45.05 53.79 49.99
CA ASN A 471 -45.48 53.74 48.59
C ASN A 471 -45.75 52.30 48.13
N LEU A 472 -46.82 52.11 47.36
CA LEU A 472 -47.12 50.83 46.71
C LEU A 472 -46.28 50.71 45.43
N ARG A 473 -45.50 49.64 45.31
CA ARG A 473 -44.69 49.35 44.12
C ARG A 473 -45.34 48.25 43.28
N ILE A 474 -45.60 48.56 42.02
CA ILE A 474 -46.28 47.68 41.06
C ILE A 474 -45.39 47.50 39.86
N SER A 475 -45.10 46.26 39.46
CA SER A 475 -44.45 45.98 38.18
C SER A 475 -45.54 45.76 37.14
N SER A 476 -45.47 46.48 36.01
CA SER A 476 -46.45 46.38 34.93
C SER A 476 -45.76 46.04 33.61
N PRO A 477 -46.23 45.05 32.84
CA PRO A 477 -45.60 44.67 31.57
C PRO A 477 -45.93 45.59 30.41
N SER A 478 -46.99 46.40 30.53
CA SER A 478 -47.40 47.42 29.56
C SER A 478 -48.21 48.52 30.27
N VAL A 479 -48.88 49.38 29.52
CA VAL A 479 -49.72 50.44 30.09
C VAL A 479 -51.05 49.86 30.59
N TYR A 480 -51.35 50.05 31.87
CA TYR A 480 -52.61 49.62 32.50
C TYR A 480 -53.23 50.80 33.25
N ARG A 481 -54.56 50.91 33.24
CA ARG A 481 -55.26 51.76 34.21
C ARG A 481 -55.41 51.00 35.51
N TYR A 482 -55.27 51.68 36.65
CA TYR A 482 -55.50 51.08 37.96
C TYR A 482 -56.54 51.86 38.76
N ALA A 483 -57.23 51.15 39.66
CA ALA A 483 -58.11 51.72 40.67
C ALA A 483 -57.87 51.02 42.01
N VAL A 484 -57.59 51.78 43.06
CA VAL A 484 -57.50 51.32 44.44
C VAL A 484 -58.86 51.53 45.11
N MET A 485 -59.37 50.50 45.75
CA MET A 485 -60.65 50.46 46.44
C MET A 485 -60.46 50.11 47.91
N ASP A 486 -61.23 50.75 48.79
CA ASP A 486 -61.34 50.31 50.18
C ASP A 486 -62.19 49.03 50.31
N ILE A 487 -62.26 48.46 51.51
CA ILE A 487 -63.01 47.22 51.77
C ILE A 487 -64.53 47.35 51.54
N SER A 488 -65.06 48.57 51.49
CA SER A 488 -66.46 48.83 51.15
C SER A 488 -66.70 48.93 49.63
N GLY A 489 -65.64 48.75 48.82
CA GLY A 489 -65.69 48.82 47.36
C GLY A 489 -65.62 50.23 46.80
N ARG A 490 -65.41 51.25 47.64
CA ARG A 490 -65.30 52.64 47.18
C ARG A 490 -63.93 52.88 46.58
N VAL A 491 -63.87 53.40 45.36
CA VAL A 491 -62.62 53.80 44.70
C VAL A 491 -62.05 55.03 45.40
N ILE A 492 -60.84 54.90 45.95
CA ILE A 492 -60.13 55.95 46.68
C ILE A 492 -58.95 56.53 45.89
N HIS A 493 -58.43 55.80 44.92
CA HIS A 493 -57.37 56.28 44.04
C HIS A 493 -57.48 55.63 42.66
N LYS A 494 -57.09 56.34 41.60
CA LYS A 494 -57.00 55.77 40.25
C LYS A 494 -55.90 56.45 39.45
N GLY A 495 -55.37 55.77 38.45
CA GLY A 495 -54.34 56.33 37.58
C GLY A 495 -53.94 55.37 36.47
N THR A 496 -52.78 55.63 35.88
CA THR A 496 -52.20 54.82 34.81
C THR A 496 -50.81 54.34 35.24
N LEU A 497 -50.55 53.05 35.07
CA LEU A 497 -49.24 52.42 35.17
C LEU A 497 -48.56 52.49 33.80
N LEU A 498 -47.27 52.83 33.80
CA LEU A 498 -46.41 52.67 32.62
C LEU A 498 -45.76 51.29 32.64
N GLN A 499 -45.18 50.87 31.51
CA GLN A 499 -44.35 49.67 31.47
C GLN A 499 -43.16 49.81 32.43
N GLY A 500 -42.90 48.79 33.25
CA GLY A 500 -41.84 48.78 34.27
C GLY A 500 -42.38 48.93 35.69
N VAL A 501 -41.53 49.40 36.62
CA VAL A 501 -41.88 49.55 38.03
C VAL A 501 -42.50 50.93 38.27
N ASN A 502 -43.74 50.94 38.75
CA ASN A 502 -44.50 52.12 39.12
C ASN A 502 -44.54 52.25 40.64
N THR A 503 -44.41 53.48 41.15
CA THR A 503 -44.47 53.77 42.59
C THR A 503 -45.63 54.72 42.84
N LEU A 504 -46.59 54.28 43.65
CA LEU A 504 -47.81 55.02 43.95
C LEU A 504 -47.76 55.50 45.39
N PRO A 505 -47.86 56.81 45.66
CA PRO A 505 -47.96 57.33 47.01
C PRO A 505 -49.35 57.02 47.60
N LEU A 506 -49.39 56.33 48.74
CA LEU A 506 -50.63 55.97 49.41
C LEU A 506 -51.07 57.08 50.37
N ASN A 507 -51.41 58.25 49.83
CA ASN A 507 -51.73 59.45 50.61
C ASN A 507 -53.12 59.45 51.28
N PHE A 508 -53.81 58.31 51.32
CA PHE A 508 -55.10 58.17 52.00
C PHE A 508 -54.92 57.73 53.46
N SER A 509 -55.70 58.30 54.39
CA SER A 509 -55.34 58.44 55.82
C SER A 509 -55.54 57.19 56.71
N THR A 510 -56.19 56.13 56.22
CA THR A 510 -56.56 54.98 57.05
C THR A 510 -55.67 53.76 56.81
N THR A 511 -55.37 53.02 57.88
CA THR A 511 -54.71 51.71 57.84
C THR A 511 -55.77 50.63 57.60
N GLY A 512 -55.42 49.56 56.90
CA GLY A 512 -56.36 48.49 56.60
C GLY A 512 -56.17 47.82 55.24
N ILE A 513 -57.16 46.99 54.88
CA ILE A 513 -57.14 46.18 53.66
C ILE A 513 -57.72 46.95 52.49
N TYR A 514 -57.00 46.94 51.38
CA TYR A 514 -57.39 47.56 50.11
C TYR A 514 -57.30 46.55 48.97
N LEU A 515 -58.11 46.79 47.95
CA LEU A 515 -58.03 46.09 46.66
C LEU A 515 -57.46 47.05 45.62
N ILE A 516 -56.62 46.54 44.73
CA ILE A 516 -56.20 47.26 43.53
C ILE A 516 -56.58 46.46 42.30
N GLN A 517 -57.26 47.11 41.38
CA GLN A 517 -57.68 46.54 40.11
C GLN A 517 -56.87 47.15 38.97
N TYR A 518 -56.43 46.33 38.02
CA TYR A 518 -55.72 46.72 36.81
C TYR A 518 -56.57 46.40 35.58
N ASN A 519 -56.65 47.33 34.63
CA ASN A 519 -57.44 47.18 33.41
C ASN A 519 -56.72 47.77 32.19
N ASN A 520 -56.59 47.02 31.10
CA ASN A 520 -56.01 47.46 29.82
C ASN A 520 -57.03 47.59 28.67
N GLY A 521 -58.32 47.50 28.97
CA GLY A 521 -59.43 47.54 28.02
C GLY A 521 -59.95 46.16 27.58
N SER A 522 -59.19 45.08 27.82
CA SER A 522 -59.59 43.72 27.47
C SER A 522 -59.58 42.76 28.66
N ASN A 523 -58.61 42.92 29.57
CA ASN A 523 -58.45 42.09 30.75
C ASN A 523 -58.50 42.94 32.02
N VAL A 524 -59.10 42.37 33.07
CA VAL A 524 -59.16 42.97 34.41
C VAL A 524 -58.52 42.02 35.41
N PHE A 525 -57.53 42.52 36.14
CA PHE A 525 -56.83 41.79 37.21
C PHE A 525 -57.08 42.50 38.53
N THR A 526 -57.14 41.77 39.65
CA THR A 526 -57.36 42.39 40.97
C THR A 526 -56.48 41.71 42.01
N GLU A 527 -55.81 42.51 42.82
CA GLU A 527 -54.98 42.06 43.94
C GLU A 527 -55.36 42.78 45.24
N LYS A 528 -54.96 42.21 46.36
CA LYS A 528 -55.20 42.74 47.71
C LYS A 528 -53.89 43.16 48.36
N PHE A 529 -53.87 44.31 49.02
CA PHE A 529 -52.77 44.71 49.89
C PHE A 529 -53.27 45.25 51.23
N ASN A 530 -52.42 45.21 52.24
CA ASN A 530 -52.67 45.74 53.58
C ASN A 530 -51.78 46.97 53.80
N LYS A 531 -52.40 48.11 54.10
CA LYS A 531 -51.69 49.32 54.49
C LYS A 531 -51.53 49.34 56.01
N GLN A 532 -50.28 49.37 56.48
CA GLN A 532 -49.95 49.46 57.89
C GLN A 532 -49.90 50.89 58.39
#